data_AF-A0AAV6P8F8-F1
#
_entry.id   AF-A0AAV6P8F8-F1
#
_cell.length_a   1.000
_cell.length_b   1.000
_cell.length_c   1.000
_cell.angle_alpha   90.00
_cell.angle_beta   90.00
_cell.angle_gamma   90.00
#
_symmetry.space_group_name_H-M   'P 1'
#
loop_
_entity.id
_entity.type
_entity.pdbx_description
1 polymer ?
#
loop_
_entity_poly.entity_id
_entity_poly.type
_entity_poly.pdbx_seq_one_letter_code
_entity_poly.pdbx_strand_id
1 'polypeptide(L)'
;MGKTSSSSIIRTSIFSFLQNYQYFTSFSAFLAFPFSVSLLLSQTFVFTSFTSLLPSIYHRFNILFDAAGFPSSLESLSIFTHKLSQTIFSSIFTLPFTLTFLLIAKASVLQAFKDTKPSSHPSFSSIRSLYTPLLFTHICNSILILSANATVFSILFFSFNSLEGFGFSSSTSFLWFSAAGAVLYSLVLANTMVISNLALVLSGMERLGGYFAILKACVLIRGKTSTALLLALPTNLAMAAIEALFQYRVVRAYIVVGRVSLSMVSEGIIIAYLYSIFIILDTVVSCLFFKSCKPVYWVDLEGRQALQIDSVEEDDGGCIDSKALHHLHSTTCG
;
A
#
# COMPACT_ATOMS: atom_id res chain seq x y z
N MET A 1 18.60 19.38 -14.53
CA MET A 1 17.38 18.90 -13.85
C MET A 1 17.80 18.16 -12.58
N GLY A 2 17.57 18.72 -11.39
CA GLY A 2 18.12 18.20 -10.14
C GLY A 2 17.50 16.86 -9.76
N LYS A 3 18.33 15.83 -9.58
CA LYS A 3 17.93 14.51 -9.05
C LYS A 3 17.35 14.75 -7.65
N THR A 4 16.03 14.74 -7.51
CA THR A 4 15.36 14.84 -6.20
C THR A 4 15.74 13.60 -5.39
N SER A 5 16.64 13.78 -4.43
CA SER A 5 17.06 12.71 -3.55
C SER A 5 15.95 12.41 -2.54
N SER A 6 15.86 11.17 -2.04
CA SER A 6 14.89 10.82 -0.99
C SER A 6 14.99 11.76 0.21
N SER A 7 16.20 12.22 0.54
CA SER A 7 16.43 13.20 1.61
C SER A 7 15.75 14.55 1.36
N SER A 8 15.74 15.05 0.12
CA SER A 8 15.03 16.31 -0.19
C SER A 8 13.52 16.15 -0.02
N ILE A 9 12.96 15.00 -0.43
CA ILE A 9 11.53 14.70 -0.27
C ILE A 9 11.17 14.59 1.21
N ILE A 10 11.98 13.92 2.03
CA ILE A 10 11.77 13.82 3.48
C ILE A 10 11.79 15.22 4.12
N ARG A 11 12.81 16.03 3.81
CA ARG A 11 12.92 17.40 4.35
C ARG A 11 11.72 18.26 3.96
N THR A 12 11.30 18.22 2.71
CA THR A 12 10.13 18.96 2.23
C THR A 12 8.83 18.44 2.85
N SER A 13 8.74 17.14 3.13
CA SER A 13 7.58 16.54 3.81
C SER A 13 7.45 17.02 5.24
N ILE A 14 8.54 17.00 6.00
CA ILE A 14 8.59 17.54 7.35
C ILE A 14 8.23 19.03 7.34
N PHE A 15 8.83 19.81 6.43
CA PHE A 15 8.54 21.23 6.31
C PHE A 15 7.07 21.51 6.00
N SER A 16 6.49 20.80 5.03
CA SER A 16 5.08 20.98 4.63
C SER A 16 4.11 20.55 5.74
N PHE A 17 4.45 19.49 6.48
CA PHE A 17 3.70 19.03 7.65
C PHE A 17 3.72 20.10 8.75
N LEU A 18 4.90 20.66 9.06
CA LEU A 18 5.06 21.68 10.08
C LEU A 18 4.37 23.01 9.71
N GLN A 19 4.36 23.38 8.42
CA GLN A 19 3.69 24.59 7.96
C GLN A 19 2.18 24.59 8.23
N ASN A 20 1.54 23.42 8.15
CA ASN A 20 0.11 23.23 8.44
C ASN A 20 -0.10 22.30 9.65
N TYR A 21 0.79 22.41 10.65
CA TYR A 21 0.85 21.50 11.79
C TYR A 21 -0.50 21.35 12.51
N GLN A 22 -1.18 22.47 12.76
CA GLN A 22 -2.45 22.45 13.50
C GLN A 22 -3.55 21.71 12.73
N TYR A 23 -3.60 21.84 11.41
CA TYR A 23 -4.59 21.13 10.58
C TYR A 23 -4.28 19.62 10.50
N PHE A 24 -3.03 19.24 10.25
CA PHE A 24 -2.67 17.82 10.13
C PHE A 24 -2.72 17.08 11.46
N THR A 25 -2.25 17.71 12.54
CA THR A 25 -2.16 17.10 13.87
C THR A 25 -3.49 17.18 14.62
N SER A 26 -4.24 18.29 14.52
CA SER A 26 -5.49 18.43 15.29
C SER A 26 -6.70 17.87 14.55
N PHE A 27 -6.84 18.12 13.24
CA PHE A 27 -8.02 17.67 12.50
C PHE A 27 -7.81 16.29 11.87
N SER A 28 -6.74 16.12 11.08
CA SER A 28 -6.54 14.87 10.34
C SER A 28 -6.12 13.71 11.25
N ALA A 29 -5.23 13.93 12.22
CA ALA A 29 -4.84 12.87 13.16
C ALA A 29 -5.97 12.52 14.14
N PHE A 30 -6.82 13.48 14.53
CA PHE A 30 -8.01 13.19 15.32
C PHE A 30 -9.02 12.32 14.54
N LEU A 31 -9.18 12.55 13.24
CA LEU A 31 -9.99 11.68 12.38
C LEU A 31 -9.39 10.27 12.27
N ALA A 32 -8.06 10.13 12.23
CA ALA A 32 -7.38 8.82 12.21
C ALA A 32 -7.36 8.11 13.58
N PHE A 33 -7.63 8.82 14.68
CA PHE A 33 -7.49 8.31 16.04
C PHE A 33 -8.32 7.06 16.34
N PRO A 34 -9.61 6.95 15.96
CA PRO A 34 -10.39 5.74 16.22
C PRO A 34 -9.82 4.50 15.54
N PHE A 35 -9.24 4.66 14.34
CA PHE A 35 -8.55 3.58 13.65
C PHE A 35 -7.29 3.17 14.43
N SER A 36 -6.46 4.11 14.85
CA SER A 36 -5.23 3.84 15.62
C SER A 36 -5.51 3.11 16.94
N VAL A 37 -6.54 3.54 17.68
CA VAL A 37 -6.98 2.86 18.91
C VAL A 37 -7.43 1.43 18.60
N SER A 38 -8.27 1.26 17.57
CA SER A 38 -8.76 -0.07 17.17
C SER A 38 -7.62 -1.01 16.77
N LEU A 39 -6.60 -0.50 16.07
CA LEU A 39 -5.45 -1.28 15.64
C LEU A 39 -4.53 -1.67 16.80
N LEU A 40 -4.24 -0.74 17.71
CA LEU A 40 -3.41 -1.05 18.88
C LEU A 40 -4.13 -2.04 19.81
N LEU A 41 -5.44 -1.89 19.98
CA LEU A 41 -6.24 -2.77 20.82
C LEU A 41 -6.43 -4.16 20.21
N SER A 42 -6.54 -4.27 18.88
CA SER A 42 -6.62 -5.58 18.21
C SER A 42 -5.38 -6.44 18.46
N GLN A 43 -4.21 -5.81 18.59
CA GLN A 43 -2.99 -6.49 18.97
C GLN A 43 -2.99 -6.95 20.43
N THR A 44 -3.66 -6.23 21.34
CA THR A 44 -3.82 -6.64 22.75
C THR A 44 -4.72 -7.86 22.90
N PHE A 45 -5.83 -7.90 22.14
CA PHE A 45 -6.75 -9.05 22.11
C PHE A 45 -6.12 -10.34 21.57
N VAL A 46 -4.93 -10.26 20.99
CA VAL A 46 -4.15 -11.44 20.58
C VAL A 46 -3.41 -12.04 21.77
N PHE A 47 -2.98 -11.22 22.74
CA PHE A 47 -2.30 -11.68 23.95
C PHE A 47 -3.27 -12.20 25.01
N THR A 48 -4.46 -11.63 25.05
CA THR A 48 -5.52 -12.08 25.94
C THR A 48 -6.41 -13.02 25.13
N SER A 49 -6.40 -14.32 25.40
CA SER A 49 -7.09 -15.40 24.66
C SER A 49 -8.63 -15.32 24.58
N PHE A 50 -9.21 -14.12 24.66
CA PHE A 50 -10.63 -13.83 24.85
C PHE A 50 -11.48 -14.01 23.60
N THR A 51 -10.89 -14.37 22.45
CA THR A 51 -11.65 -14.47 21.20
C THR A 51 -11.46 -15.83 20.52
N SER A 52 -12.53 -16.62 20.41
CA SER A 52 -12.57 -17.93 19.73
C SER A 52 -12.20 -17.88 18.25
N LEU A 53 -12.27 -16.69 17.64
CA LEU A 53 -11.95 -16.46 16.23
C LEU A 53 -10.47 -16.68 15.90
N LEU A 54 -9.55 -16.20 16.74
CA LEU A 54 -8.11 -16.31 16.47
C LEU A 54 -7.62 -17.77 16.50
N PRO A 55 -7.93 -18.58 17.53
CA PRO A 55 -7.63 -20.02 17.50
C PRO A 55 -8.27 -20.74 16.32
N SER A 56 -9.50 -20.38 15.94
CA SER A 56 -10.16 -20.99 14.77
C SER A 56 -9.46 -20.66 13.46
N ILE A 57 -9.01 -19.41 13.25
CA ILE A 57 -8.29 -19.01 12.04
C ILE A 57 -6.95 -19.73 11.99
N TYR A 58 -6.21 -19.74 13.09
CA TYR A 58 -4.94 -20.45 13.22
C TYR A 58 -5.09 -21.94 12.89
N HIS A 59 -6.09 -22.62 13.47
CA HIS A 59 -6.34 -24.04 13.21
C HIS A 59 -6.70 -24.31 11.74
N ARG A 60 -7.51 -23.45 11.11
CA ARG A 60 -7.85 -23.60 9.68
C ARG A 60 -6.63 -23.44 8.78
N PHE A 61 -5.75 -22.49 9.08
CA PHE A 61 -4.49 -22.35 8.35
C PHE A 61 -3.57 -23.55 8.54
N ASN A 62 -3.47 -24.09 9.76
CA ASN A 62 -2.69 -25.30 9.99
C ASN A 62 -3.22 -26.48 9.17
N ILE A 63 -4.55 -26.72 9.14
CA ILE A 63 -5.12 -27.77 8.28
C ILE A 63 -4.79 -27.51 6.81
N LEU A 64 -4.92 -26.26 6.34
CA LEU A 64 -4.63 -25.90 4.95
C LEU A 64 -3.16 -26.12 4.58
N PHE A 65 -2.23 -25.74 5.46
CA PHE A 65 -0.80 -25.95 5.23
C PHE A 65 -0.40 -27.42 5.32
N ASP A 66 -0.98 -28.16 6.25
CA ASP A 66 -0.77 -29.61 6.37
C ASP A 66 -1.30 -30.35 5.14
N ALA A 67 -2.52 -30.01 4.68
CA ALA A 67 -3.09 -30.54 3.44
C ALA A 67 -2.31 -30.14 2.18
N ALA A 68 -1.59 -29.02 2.22
CA ALA A 68 -0.74 -28.54 1.15
C ALA A 68 0.68 -29.14 1.20
N GLY A 69 0.95 -30.09 2.08
CA GLY A 69 2.25 -30.77 2.16
C GLY A 69 3.38 -29.88 2.68
N PHE A 70 3.06 -28.79 3.38
CA PHE A 70 4.09 -28.00 4.04
C PHE A 70 4.62 -28.77 5.26
N PRO A 71 5.94 -28.76 5.52
CA PRO A 71 6.49 -29.51 6.65
C PRO A 71 6.02 -28.92 7.99
N SER A 72 5.17 -29.65 8.71
CA SER A 72 4.64 -29.27 10.03
C SER A 72 5.72 -29.18 11.12
N SER A 73 6.93 -29.70 10.87
CA SER A 73 8.09 -29.63 11.75
C SER A 73 8.85 -28.29 11.70
N LEU A 74 8.53 -27.41 10.74
CA LEU A 74 9.19 -26.10 10.63
C LEU A 74 8.61 -25.11 11.65
N GLU A 75 9.37 -24.83 12.69
CA GLU A 75 9.04 -23.80 13.70
C GLU A 75 8.82 -22.41 13.07
N SER A 76 9.51 -22.10 11.96
CA SER A 76 9.31 -20.87 11.20
C SER A 76 7.89 -20.75 10.63
N LEU A 77 7.31 -21.85 10.16
CA LEU A 77 5.98 -21.89 9.55
C LEU A 77 4.88 -21.75 10.62
N SER A 78 5.07 -22.33 11.80
CA SER A 78 4.10 -22.21 12.90
C SER A 78 4.03 -20.78 13.44
N ILE A 79 5.19 -20.14 13.65
CA ILE A 79 5.30 -18.71 14.03
C ILE A 79 4.66 -17.83 12.96
N PHE A 80 4.97 -18.10 11.68
CA PHE A 80 4.40 -17.38 10.56
C PHE A 80 2.88 -17.50 10.51
N THR A 81 2.34 -18.72 10.63
CA THR A 81 0.90 -18.99 10.61
C THR A 81 0.19 -18.27 11.76
N HIS A 82 0.83 -18.25 12.94
CA HIS A 82 0.33 -17.48 14.07
C HIS A 82 0.29 -15.98 13.75
N LYS A 83 1.38 -15.41 13.22
CA LYS A 83 1.43 -13.98 12.84
C LYS A 83 0.47 -13.61 11.71
N LEU A 84 0.26 -14.50 10.76
CA LEU A 84 -0.71 -14.32 9.68
C LEU A 84 -2.14 -14.32 10.23
N SER A 85 -2.46 -15.28 11.10
CA SER A 85 -3.78 -15.34 11.75
C SER A 85 -4.06 -14.08 12.60
N GLN A 86 -3.05 -13.60 13.33
CA GLN A 86 -3.08 -12.34 14.08
C GLN A 86 -3.33 -11.13 13.16
N THR A 87 -2.66 -11.09 12.01
CA THR A 87 -2.81 -9.99 11.04
C THR A 87 -4.20 -9.98 10.42
N ILE A 88 -4.74 -11.14 10.04
CA ILE A 88 -6.10 -11.26 9.49
C ILE A 88 -7.14 -10.85 10.53
N PHE A 89 -7.01 -11.35 11.75
CA PHE A 89 -7.91 -10.97 12.85
C PHE A 89 -7.89 -9.46 13.08
N SER A 90 -6.70 -8.86 13.16
CA SER A 90 -6.52 -7.42 13.29
C SER A 90 -7.14 -6.64 12.13
N SER A 91 -6.97 -7.12 10.89
CA SER A 91 -7.55 -6.51 9.70
C SER A 91 -9.07 -6.54 9.72
N ILE A 92 -9.69 -7.67 10.07
CA ILE A 92 -11.15 -7.81 10.19
C ILE A 92 -11.69 -6.88 11.28
N PHE A 93 -11.02 -6.86 12.44
CA PHE A 93 -11.42 -6.02 13.57
C PHE A 93 -11.35 -4.53 13.25
N THR A 94 -10.31 -4.10 12.53
CA THR A 94 -10.09 -2.69 12.19
C THR A 94 -10.84 -2.23 10.94
N LEU A 95 -11.32 -3.16 10.10
CA LEU A 95 -12.00 -2.88 8.82
C LEU A 95 -13.03 -1.74 8.86
N PRO A 96 -14.02 -1.71 9.79
CA PRO A 96 -15.00 -0.63 9.81
C PRO A 96 -14.36 0.74 10.07
N PHE A 97 -13.34 0.80 10.93
CA PHE A 97 -12.60 2.04 11.23
C PHE A 97 -11.68 2.44 10.08
N THR A 98 -11.12 1.47 9.37
CA THR A 98 -10.34 1.69 8.15
C THR A 98 -11.22 2.35 7.09
N LEU A 99 -12.38 1.76 6.79
CA LEU A 99 -13.28 2.24 5.75
C LEU A 99 -13.88 3.61 6.10
N THR A 100 -14.06 3.95 7.37
CA THR A 100 -14.65 5.23 7.79
C THR A 100 -13.55 6.24 8.14
N PHE A 101 -13.03 6.17 9.35
CA PHE A 101 -12.11 7.13 9.96
C PHE A 101 -10.80 7.29 9.20
N LEU A 102 -10.13 6.20 8.84
CA LEU A 102 -8.83 6.26 8.16
C LEU A 102 -8.96 6.83 6.74
N LEU A 103 -9.93 6.36 5.96
CA LEU A 103 -10.13 6.87 4.60
C LEU A 103 -10.54 8.34 4.59
N ILE A 104 -11.39 8.78 5.53
CA ILE A 104 -11.74 10.20 5.68
C ILE A 104 -10.52 11.03 6.06
N ALA A 105 -9.66 10.54 6.97
CA ALA A 105 -8.42 11.22 7.35
C ALA A 105 -7.42 11.31 6.18
N LYS A 106 -7.28 10.25 5.37
CA LYS A 106 -6.45 10.31 4.16
C LYS A 106 -7.03 11.26 3.12
N ALA A 107 -8.36 11.31 2.96
CA ALA A 107 -9.03 12.24 2.07
C ALA A 107 -8.81 13.71 2.49
N SER A 108 -8.85 14.02 3.79
CA SER A 108 -8.64 15.38 4.31
C SER A 108 -7.21 15.89 4.06
N VAL A 109 -6.21 15.01 4.16
CA VAL A 109 -4.81 15.32 3.81
C VAL A 109 -4.70 15.54 2.30
N LEU A 110 -5.23 14.63 1.48
CA LEU A 110 -5.16 14.73 0.02
C LEU A 110 -5.81 16.02 -0.51
N GLN A 111 -6.94 16.43 0.08
CA GLN A 111 -7.59 17.69 -0.25
C GLN A 111 -6.69 18.90 0.06
N ALA A 112 -6.02 18.92 1.21
CA ALA A 112 -5.08 20.00 1.56
C ALA A 112 -3.90 20.11 0.58
N PHE A 113 -3.49 19.01 -0.06
CA PHE A 113 -2.45 19.04 -1.10
C PHE A 113 -2.96 19.41 -2.50
N LYS A 114 -4.28 19.36 -2.74
CA LYS A 114 -4.92 19.77 -3.99
C LYS A 114 -5.20 21.26 -4.07
N ASP A 115 -5.69 21.83 -2.97
CA ASP A 115 -6.08 23.23 -2.93
C ASP A 115 -4.81 24.09 -2.86
N THR A 116 -4.30 24.48 -4.03
CA THR A 116 -3.15 25.41 -4.17
C THR A 116 -3.45 26.83 -3.69
N LYS A 117 -4.66 27.11 -3.15
CA LYS A 117 -5.04 28.40 -2.58
C LYS A 117 -5.10 28.30 -1.04
N PRO A 118 -4.26 29.06 -0.32
CA PRO A 118 -4.01 28.88 1.12
C PRO A 118 -5.14 29.36 2.07
N SER A 119 -6.33 29.72 1.56
CA SER A 119 -7.31 30.49 2.34
C SER A 119 -8.66 29.81 2.61
N SER A 120 -8.92 28.60 2.11
CA SER A 120 -10.18 27.90 2.40
C SER A 120 -9.93 26.59 3.12
N HIS A 121 -10.47 26.48 4.34
CA HIS A 121 -10.60 25.18 5.00
C HIS A 121 -11.32 24.21 4.05
N PRO A 122 -10.83 22.96 3.91
CA PRO A 122 -11.43 22.00 3.01
C PRO A 122 -12.86 21.72 3.45
N SER A 123 -13.82 22.04 2.57
CA SER A 123 -15.24 21.80 2.86
C SER A 123 -15.51 20.30 3.00
N PHE A 124 -16.40 19.91 3.92
CA PHE A 124 -16.82 18.51 4.05
C PHE A 124 -17.38 17.91 2.75
N SER A 125 -17.91 18.74 1.86
CA SER A 125 -18.38 18.34 0.53
C SER A 125 -17.24 17.84 -0.37
N SER A 126 -16.07 18.50 -0.36
CA SER A 126 -14.93 18.07 -1.17
C SER A 126 -14.30 16.78 -0.65
N ILE A 127 -14.24 16.59 0.67
CA ILE A 127 -13.80 15.34 1.31
C ILE A 127 -14.73 14.18 0.93
N ARG A 128 -16.05 14.39 0.96
CA ARG A 128 -17.03 13.37 0.56
C ARG A 128 -16.87 12.96 -0.90
N SER A 129 -16.60 13.91 -1.79
CA SER A 129 -16.35 13.62 -3.21
C SER A 129 -15.12 12.73 -3.44
N LEU A 130 -14.12 12.82 -2.55
CA LEU A 130 -12.90 12.01 -2.59
C LEU A 130 -13.09 10.63 -1.95
N TYR A 131 -14.07 10.48 -1.07
CA TYR A 131 -14.28 9.24 -0.34
C TYR A 131 -14.60 8.05 -1.26
N THR A 132 -15.51 8.22 -2.21
CA THR A 132 -15.91 7.14 -3.14
C THR A 132 -14.74 6.57 -3.96
N PRO A 133 -13.92 7.36 -4.67
CA PRO A 133 -12.77 6.81 -5.40
C PRO A 133 -11.72 6.20 -4.47
N LEU A 134 -11.50 6.78 -3.28
CA LEU A 134 -10.61 6.19 -2.27
C LEU A 134 -11.10 4.84 -1.77
N LEU A 135 -12.40 4.72 -1.50
CA LEU A 135 -13.03 3.47 -1.04
C LEU A 135 -12.88 2.38 -2.10
N PHE A 136 -13.18 2.68 -3.36
CA PHE A 136 -13.03 1.71 -4.43
C PHE A 136 -11.57 1.27 -4.60
N THR A 137 -10.63 2.23 -4.54
CA THR A 137 -9.19 1.93 -4.55
C THR A 137 -8.77 1.08 -3.35
N HIS A 138 -9.29 1.36 -2.16
CA HIS A 138 -8.98 0.60 -0.96
C HIS A 138 -9.46 -0.86 -1.08
N ILE A 139 -10.67 -1.10 -1.60
CA ILE A 139 -11.17 -2.45 -1.87
C ILE A 139 -10.27 -3.16 -2.88
N CYS A 140 -9.91 -2.50 -3.99
CA CYS A 140 -8.98 -3.05 -4.96
C CYS A 140 -7.60 -3.35 -4.34
N ASN A 141 -7.09 -2.49 -3.46
CA ASN A 141 -5.84 -2.73 -2.73
C ASN A 141 -5.96 -3.96 -1.81
N SER A 142 -7.09 -4.13 -1.11
CA SER A 142 -7.32 -5.34 -0.30
C SER A 142 -7.30 -6.61 -1.15
N ILE A 143 -7.92 -6.58 -2.33
CA ILE A 143 -7.89 -7.69 -3.29
C ILE A 143 -6.46 -7.94 -3.78
N LEU A 144 -5.70 -6.88 -4.08
CA LEU A 144 -4.31 -6.98 -4.53
C LEU A 144 -3.39 -7.55 -3.45
N ILE A 145 -3.56 -7.14 -2.19
CA ILE A 145 -2.81 -7.71 -1.06
C ILE A 145 -3.17 -9.19 -0.90
N LEU A 146 -4.45 -9.55 -0.98
CA LEU A 146 -4.89 -10.94 -0.88
C LEU A 146 -4.34 -11.80 -2.03
N SER A 147 -4.38 -11.29 -3.27
CA SER A 147 -3.86 -12.02 -4.43
C SER A 147 -2.33 -12.15 -4.39
N ALA A 148 -1.61 -11.14 -3.90
CA ALA A 148 -0.17 -11.22 -3.70
C ALA A 148 0.20 -12.30 -2.67
N ASN A 149 -0.50 -12.35 -1.53
CA ASN A 149 -0.30 -13.40 -0.53
C ASN A 149 -0.60 -14.80 -1.11
N ALA A 150 -1.74 -14.95 -1.78
CA ALA A 150 -2.12 -16.22 -2.41
C ALA A 150 -1.09 -16.67 -3.46
N THR A 151 -0.58 -15.75 -4.28
CA THR A 151 0.43 -16.08 -5.31
C THR A 151 1.73 -16.57 -4.68
N VAL A 152 2.22 -15.91 -3.62
CA VAL A 152 3.43 -16.34 -2.94
C VAL A 152 3.23 -17.72 -2.30
N PHE A 153 2.09 -17.97 -1.64
CA PHE A 153 1.81 -19.29 -1.08
C PHE A 153 1.69 -20.38 -2.14
N SER A 154 1.09 -20.10 -3.30
CA SER A 154 1.03 -21.03 -4.42
C SER A 154 2.41 -21.36 -4.98
N ILE A 155 3.30 -20.37 -5.11
CA ILE A 155 4.69 -20.57 -5.56
C ILE A 155 5.45 -21.42 -4.55
N LEU A 156 5.31 -21.11 -3.25
CA LEU A 156 5.95 -21.89 -2.19
C LEU A 156 5.44 -23.33 -2.19
N PHE A 157 4.13 -23.52 -2.25
CA PHE A 157 3.48 -24.83 -2.35
C PHE A 157 4.07 -25.65 -3.50
N PHE A 158 4.06 -25.11 -4.71
CA PHE A 158 4.59 -25.80 -5.89
C PHE A 158 6.07 -26.17 -5.72
N SER A 159 6.84 -25.26 -5.11
CA SER A 159 8.28 -25.46 -4.93
C SER A 159 8.60 -26.50 -3.85
N PHE A 160 7.88 -26.51 -2.73
CA PHE A 160 8.02 -27.55 -1.70
C PHE A 160 7.63 -28.93 -2.26
N ASN A 161 6.52 -29.04 -2.98
CA ASN A 161 6.08 -30.29 -3.60
C ASN A 161 7.06 -30.77 -4.68
N SER A 162 7.60 -29.86 -5.49
CA SER A 162 8.62 -30.22 -6.49
C SER A 162 9.88 -30.74 -5.82
N LEU A 163 10.34 -30.08 -4.75
CA LEU A 163 11.55 -30.45 -4.02
C LEU A 163 11.42 -31.83 -3.34
N GLU A 164 10.24 -32.12 -2.79
CA GLU A 164 9.91 -33.45 -2.27
C GLU A 164 9.86 -34.50 -3.39
N GLY A 165 9.22 -34.18 -4.53
CA GLY A 165 9.16 -35.07 -5.70
C GLY A 165 10.51 -35.42 -6.32
N PHE A 166 11.51 -34.53 -6.22
CA PHE A 166 12.89 -34.79 -6.65
C PHE A 166 13.74 -35.52 -5.59
N GLY A 167 13.18 -35.85 -4.42
CA GLY A 167 13.88 -36.57 -3.36
C GLY A 167 14.84 -35.72 -2.53
N PHE A 168 14.81 -34.39 -2.65
CA PHE A 168 15.65 -33.46 -1.86
C PHE A 168 15.09 -33.20 -0.46
N SER A 169 14.54 -34.23 0.20
CA SER A 169 13.83 -34.14 1.49
C SER A 169 14.75 -33.92 2.72
N SER A 170 15.93 -33.31 2.54
CA SER A 170 16.81 -33.01 3.67
C SER A 170 16.28 -31.84 4.50
N SER A 171 16.38 -31.93 5.83
CA SER A 171 15.98 -30.84 6.73
C SER A 171 16.68 -29.52 6.40
N THR A 172 17.93 -29.58 5.93
CA THR A 172 18.72 -28.39 5.56
C THR A 172 18.17 -27.73 4.31
N SER A 173 17.76 -28.51 3.30
CA SER A 173 17.19 -28.00 2.05
C SER A 173 15.87 -27.26 2.29
N PHE A 174 15.00 -27.81 3.14
CA PHE A 174 13.74 -27.17 3.51
C PHE A 174 13.94 -25.85 4.28
N LEU A 175 14.96 -25.76 5.14
CA LEU A 175 15.30 -24.53 5.85
C LEU A 175 15.77 -23.41 4.92
N TRP A 176 16.68 -23.72 3.98
CA TRP A 176 17.13 -22.75 2.97
C TRP A 176 15.97 -22.28 2.09
N PHE A 177 15.10 -23.19 1.67
CA PHE A 177 13.94 -22.85 0.87
C PHE A 177 12.92 -22.01 1.64
N SER A 178 12.67 -22.33 2.92
CA SER A 178 11.83 -21.54 3.82
C SER A 178 12.41 -20.13 4.02
N ALA A 179 13.73 -20.00 4.21
CA ALA A 179 14.39 -18.70 4.32
C ALA A 179 14.28 -17.88 3.04
N ALA A 180 14.52 -18.48 1.87
CA ALA A 180 14.34 -17.83 0.57
C ALA A 180 12.88 -17.41 0.35
N GLY A 181 11.93 -18.25 0.75
CA GLY A 181 10.50 -17.96 0.72
C GLY A 181 10.12 -16.77 1.60
N ALA A 182 10.67 -16.68 2.81
CA ALA A 182 10.45 -15.53 3.70
C ALA A 182 10.98 -14.22 3.12
N VAL A 183 12.15 -14.25 2.45
CA VAL A 183 12.71 -13.08 1.75
C VAL A 183 11.82 -12.68 0.58
N LEU A 184 11.38 -13.63 -0.24
CA LEU A 184 10.49 -13.38 -1.38
C LEU A 184 9.15 -12.82 -0.91
N TYR A 185 8.55 -13.39 0.13
CA TYR A 185 7.31 -12.91 0.73
C TYR A 185 7.45 -11.47 1.23
N SER A 186 8.54 -11.17 1.93
CA SER A 186 8.82 -9.82 2.43
C SER A 186 8.99 -8.80 1.29
N LEU A 187 9.68 -9.19 0.22
CA LEU A 187 9.86 -8.33 -0.96
C LEU A 187 8.53 -8.06 -1.67
N VAL A 188 7.72 -9.10 -1.90
CA VAL A 188 6.41 -8.97 -2.56
C VAL A 188 5.49 -8.09 -1.72
N LEU A 189 5.39 -8.35 -0.41
CA LEU A 189 4.56 -7.55 0.48
C LEU A 189 5.00 -6.09 0.55
N ALA A 190 6.31 -5.83 0.68
CA ALA A 190 6.81 -4.46 0.76
C ALA A 190 6.46 -3.66 -0.51
N ASN A 191 6.68 -4.25 -1.69
CA ASN A 191 6.30 -3.60 -2.96
C ASN A 191 4.79 -3.38 -3.07
N THR A 192 3.99 -4.39 -2.70
CA THR A 192 2.54 -4.30 -2.69
C THR A 192 2.02 -3.19 -1.77
N MET A 193 2.60 -3.04 -0.57
CA MET A 193 2.22 -1.96 0.36
C MET A 193 2.53 -0.58 -0.21
N VAL A 194 3.72 -0.41 -0.79
CA VAL A 194 4.11 0.87 -1.41
C VAL A 194 3.21 1.21 -2.60
N ILE A 195 2.93 0.24 -3.47
CA ILE A 195 2.01 0.42 -4.61
C ILE A 195 0.61 0.78 -4.11
N SER A 196 0.11 0.10 -3.07
CA SER A 196 -1.22 0.34 -2.50
C SER A 196 -1.35 1.74 -1.90
N ASN A 197 -0.35 2.19 -1.13
CA ASN A 197 -0.31 3.54 -0.57
C ASN A 197 -0.24 4.59 -1.68
N LEU A 198 0.58 4.37 -2.70
CA LEU A 198 0.69 5.27 -3.85
C LEU A 198 -0.61 5.31 -4.66
N ALA A 199 -1.27 4.18 -4.86
CA ALA A 199 -2.56 4.08 -5.54
C ALA A 199 -3.66 4.87 -4.82
N LEU A 200 -3.70 4.83 -3.48
CA LEU A 200 -4.63 5.66 -2.69
C LEU A 200 -4.38 7.15 -2.89
N VAL A 201 -3.11 7.56 -2.89
CA VAL A 201 -2.72 8.97 -3.14
C VAL A 201 -3.08 9.39 -4.56
N LEU A 202 -2.76 8.57 -5.56
CA LEU A 202 -3.15 8.78 -6.96
C LEU A 202 -4.67 8.93 -7.09
N SER A 203 -5.42 8.05 -6.45
CA SER A 203 -6.87 8.08 -6.48
C SER A 203 -7.43 9.37 -5.89
N GLY A 204 -6.86 9.79 -4.76
CA GLY A 204 -7.16 11.07 -4.16
C GLY A 204 -6.82 12.21 -5.10
N MET A 205 -5.60 12.27 -5.63
CA MET A 205 -5.10 13.41 -6.40
C MET A 205 -5.73 13.55 -7.79
N GLU A 206 -5.99 12.46 -8.49
CA GLU A 206 -6.53 12.47 -9.87
C GLU A 206 -8.03 12.18 -9.94
N ARG A 207 -8.70 11.89 -8.82
CA ARG A 207 -10.12 11.48 -8.75
C ARG A 207 -10.44 10.21 -9.56
N LEU A 208 -9.43 9.39 -9.83
CA LEU A 208 -9.56 8.10 -10.51
C LEU A 208 -9.54 6.98 -9.48
N GLY A 209 -10.61 6.21 -9.35
CA GLY A 209 -10.73 5.15 -8.36
C GLY A 209 -10.32 3.76 -8.86
N GLY A 210 -10.04 2.85 -7.94
CA GLY A 210 -10.02 1.41 -8.18
C GLY A 210 -8.75 0.88 -8.81
N TYR A 211 -8.91 -0.15 -9.65
CA TYR A 211 -7.78 -0.83 -10.30
C TYR A 211 -6.98 0.11 -11.21
N PHE A 212 -7.61 1.13 -11.81
CA PHE A 212 -6.90 2.07 -12.67
C PHE A 212 -5.87 2.89 -11.89
N ALA A 213 -6.18 3.26 -10.64
CA ALA A 213 -5.22 3.93 -9.75
C ALA A 213 -4.03 3.02 -9.41
N ILE A 214 -4.26 1.72 -9.26
CA ILE A 214 -3.23 0.71 -9.02
C ILE A 214 -2.32 0.57 -10.25
N LEU A 215 -2.90 0.43 -11.45
CA LEU A 215 -2.10 0.33 -12.68
C LEU A 215 -1.23 1.57 -12.89
N LYS A 216 -1.79 2.76 -12.68
CA LYS A 216 -1.02 4.00 -12.71
C LYS A 216 0.07 4.04 -11.64
N ALA A 217 -0.19 3.55 -10.43
CA ALA A 217 0.83 3.45 -9.38
C ALA A 217 1.99 2.53 -9.80
N CYS A 218 1.69 1.39 -10.43
CA CYS A 218 2.69 0.47 -10.96
C CYS A 218 3.55 1.11 -12.07
N VAL A 219 2.96 1.91 -12.94
CA VAL A 219 3.73 2.64 -13.97
C VAL A 219 4.57 3.74 -13.33
N LEU A 220 3.99 4.52 -12.40
CA LEU A 220 4.66 5.64 -11.74
C LEU A 220 5.88 5.22 -10.92
N ILE A 221 5.80 4.03 -10.30
CA ILE A 221 6.89 3.50 -9.46
C ILE A 221 7.99 2.81 -10.28
N ARG A 222 7.75 2.53 -11.58
CA ARG A 222 8.71 1.84 -12.45
C ARG A 222 10.01 2.65 -12.54
N GLY A 223 11.11 2.05 -12.12
CA GLY A 223 12.43 2.72 -12.05
C GLY A 223 12.69 3.57 -10.80
N LYS A 224 11.70 3.72 -9.90
CA LYS A 224 11.80 4.46 -8.62
C LYS A 224 11.37 3.63 -7.41
N THR A 225 11.24 2.31 -7.55
CA THR A 225 10.85 1.39 -6.47
C THR A 225 11.74 1.50 -5.25
N SER A 226 13.06 1.53 -5.44
CA SER A 226 14.04 1.70 -4.35
C SER A 226 13.84 3.02 -3.60
N THR A 227 13.61 4.13 -4.31
CA THR A 227 13.32 5.44 -3.71
C THR A 227 12.02 5.42 -2.92
N ALA A 228 10.96 4.81 -3.45
CA ALA A 228 9.67 4.71 -2.80
C ALA A 228 9.74 3.85 -1.52
N LEU A 229 10.44 2.71 -1.58
CA LEU A 229 10.70 1.85 -0.42
C LEU A 229 11.51 2.59 0.64
N LEU A 230 12.55 3.33 0.26
CA LEU A 230 13.37 4.12 1.19
C LEU A 230 12.57 5.25 1.86
N LEU A 231 11.57 5.81 1.18
CA LEU A 231 10.70 6.84 1.75
C LEU A 231 9.65 6.28 2.72
N ALA A 232 9.13 5.08 2.45
CA ALA A 232 8.17 4.40 3.32
C ALA A 232 8.84 3.73 4.54
N LEU A 233 10.14 3.43 4.47
CA LEU A 233 10.84 2.69 5.52
C LEU A 233 10.83 3.43 6.88
N PRO A 234 11.17 4.73 6.99
CA PRO A 234 11.21 5.40 8.28
C PRO A 234 9.82 5.52 8.93
N THR A 235 8.77 5.79 8.15
CA THR A 235 7.40 5.91 8.66
C THR A 235 6.88 4.56 9.16
N ASN A 236 7.10 3.49 8.40
CA ASN A 236 6.73 2.13 8.81
C ASN A 236 7.51 1.66 10.05
N LEU A 237 8.81 1.95 10.12
CA LEU A 237 9.62 1.62 11.30
C LEU A 237 9.15 2.38 12.54
N ALA A 238 8.81 3.66 12.40
CA ALA A 238 8.26 4.45 13.49
C ALA A 238 6.90 3.92 13.97
N MET A 239 5.99 3.57 13.05
CA MET A 239 4.71 2.94 13.40
C MET A 239 4.92 1.62 14.15
N ALA A 240 5.82 0.75 13.69
CA ALA A 240 6.16 -0.49 14.38
C ALA A 240 6.78 -0.24 15.77
N ALA A 241 7.60 0.80 15.92
CA ALA A 241 8.17 1.18 17.22
C ALA A 241 7.08 1.68 18.19
N ILE A 242 6.07 2.42 17.70
CA ILE A 242 4.93 2.88 18.49
C ILE A 242 4.04 1.71 18.92
N GLU A 243 3.81 0.74 18.04
CA GLU A 243 3.11 -0.51 18.38
C GLU A 243 3.87 -1.26 19.48
N ALA A 244 5.20 -1.42 19.35
CA ALA A 244 6.02 -2.04 20.38
C ALA A 244 5.99 -1.25 21.71
N LEU A 245 5.99 0.08 21.65
CA LEU A 245 5.87 0.95 22.81
C LEU A 245 4.52 0.75 23.53
N PHE A 246 3.42 0.63 22.78
CA PHE A 246 2.11 0.33 23.33
C PHE A 246 2.08 -1.02 24.06
N GLN A 247 2.66 -2.05 23.44
CA GLN A 247 2.78 -3.37 24.05
C GLN A 247 3.60 -3.32 25.36
N TYR A 248 4.74 -2.62 25.32
CA TYR A 248 5.63 -2.52 26.48
C TYR A 248 5.06 -1.69 27.63
N ARG A 249 4.41 -0.56 27.33
CA ARG A 249 3.90 0.37 28.35
C ARG A 249 2.52 -0.03 28.86
N VAL A 250 1.56 -0.24 27.95
CA VAL A 250 0.15 -0.42 28.31
C VAL A 250 -0.17 -1.89 28.55
N VAL A 251 0.17 -2.76 27.60
CA VAL A 251 -0.21 -4.18 27.68
C VAL A 251 0.55 -4.91 28.79
N ARG A 252 1.87 -4.67 28.91
CA ARG A 252 2.65 -5.24 30.01
C ARG A 252 2.15 -4.80 31.39
N ALA A 253 1.84 -3.50 31.56
CA ALA A 253 1.29 -2.99 32.81
C ALA A 253 -0.07 -3.64 33.14
N TYR A 254 -0.90 -3.87 32.13
CA TYR A 254 -2.18 -4.56 32.29
C TYR A 254 -2.00 -5.99 32.78
N ILE A 255 -1.07 -6.74 32.18
CA ILE A 255 -0.79 -8.12 32.57
C ILE A 255 -0.31 -8.21 34.02
N VAL A 256 0.53 -7.26 34.47
CA VAL A 256 1.09 -7.27 35.83
C VAL A 256 0.06 -6.83 36.88
N VAL A 257 -0.71 -5.77 36.60
CA VAL A 257 -1.65 -5.18 37.58
C VAL A 257 -3.01 -5.88 37.56
N GLY A 258 -3.38 -6.52 36.45
CA GLY A 258 -4.66 -7.22 36.27
C GLY A 258 -5.89 -6.31 36.27
N ARG A 259 -5.70 -4.97 36.30
CA ARG A 259 -6.77 -3.97 36.26
C ARG A 259 -6.38 -2.82 35.36
N VAL A 260 -7.39 -2.25 34.68
CA VAL A 260 -7.21 -1.04 33.88
C VAL A 260 -7.13 0.15 34.84
N SER A 261 -5.99 0.85 34.84
CA SER A 261 -5.84 2.10 35.59
C SER A 261 -6.01 3.31 34.67
N LEU A 262 -6.42 4.46 35.24
CA LEU A 262 -6.52 5.72 34.50
C LEU A 262 -5.19 6.12 33.85
N SER A 263 -4.06 5.87 34.52
CA SER A 263 -2.71 6.12 33.98
C SER A 263 -2.46 5.35 32.69
N MET A 264 -2.87 4.07 32.65
CA MET A 264 -2.70 3.22 31.46
C MET A 264 -3.59 3.68 30.31
N VAL A 265 -4.81 4.12 30.60
CA VAL A 265 -5.71 4.66 29.59
C VAL A 265 -5.13 5.95 29.00
N SER A 266 -4.62 6.87 29.84
CA SER A 266 -4.01 8.11 29.36
C SER A 266 -2.75 7.84 28.52
N GLU A 267 -1.88 6.92 28.95
CA GLU A 267 -0.70 6.53 28.18
C GLU A 267 -1.10 5.90 26.83
N GLY A 268 -2.10 5.01 26.83
CA GLY A 268 -2.62 4.40 25.61
C GLY A 268 -3.21 5.41 24.63
N ILE A 269 -3.97 6.40 25.12
CA ILE A 269 -4.51 7.49 24.29
C ILE A 269 -3.37 8.31 23.67
N ILE A 270 -2.34 8.67 24.43
CA ILE A 270 -1.19 9.43 23.91
C ILE A 270 -0.46 8.62 22.83
N ILE A 271 -0.23 7.32 23.07
CA ILE A 271 0.45 6.44 22.12
C ILE A 271 -0.38 6.25 20.84
N ALA A 272 -1.71 6.07 20.96
CA ALA A 272 -2.60 5.97 19.82
C ALA A 272 -2.69 7.28 19.01
N TYR A 273 -2.62 8.43 19.69
CA TYR A 273 -2.55 9.73 19.03
C TYR A 273 -1.23 9.89 18.27
N LEU A 274 -0.10 9.50 18.88
CA LEU A 274 1.19 9.48 18.20
C LEU A 274 1.17 8.60 16.95
N TYR A 275 0.58 7.41 17.04
CA TYR A 275 0.38 6.53 15.88
C TYR A 275 -0.40 7.22 14.76
N SER A 276 -1.47 7.94 15.12
CA SER A 276 -2.30 8.69 14.17
C SER A 276 -1.53 9.78 13.44
N ILE A 277 -0.64 10.50 14.13
CA ILE A 277 0.24 11.50 13.49
C ILE A 277 1.13 10.84 12.44
N PHE A 278 1.71 9.67 12.73
CA PHE A 278 2.58 8.97 11.78
C PHE A 278 1.83 8.44 10.55
N ILE A 279 0.57 8.01 10.69
CA ILE A 279 -0.30 7.67 9.54
C ILE A 279 -0.48 8.89 8.62
N ILE A 280 -0.75 10.06 9.22
CA ILE A 280 -0.91 11.30 8.47
C ILE A 280 0.41 11.68 7.79
N LEU A 281 1.52 11.59 8.50
CA LEU A 281 2.86 11.87 7.96
C LEU A 281 3.20 10.94 6.79
N ASP A 282 2.90 9.64 6.89
CA ASP A 282 3.07 8.67 5.80
C ASP A 282 2.26 9.06 4.54
N THR A 283 1.04 9.55 4.75
CA THR A 283 0.19 10.06 3.66
C THR A 283 0.78 11.32 3.03
N VAL A 284 1.28 12.26 3.83
CA VAL A 284 1.97 13.49 3.37
C VAL A 284 3.22 13.15 2.54
N VAL A 285 4.07 12.24 3.05
CA VAL A 285 5.28 11.78 2.35
C VAL A 285 4.90 11.15 1.00
N SER A 286 3.88 10.31 0.98
CA SER A 286 3.37 9.68 -0.24
C SER A 286 2.81 10.70 -1.25
N CYS A 287 2.13 11.76 -0.78
CA CYS A 287 1.66 12.87 -1.62
C CYS A 287 2.81 13.63 -2.28
N LEU A 288 3.87 13.93 -1.52
CA LEU A 288 5.02 14.66 -2.05
C LEU A 288 5.89 13.80 -2.96
N PHE A 289 6.00 12.50 -2.67
CA PHE A 289 6.60 11.54 -3.58
C PHE A 289 5.85 11.51 -4.92
N PHE A 290 4.51 11.41 -4.89
CA PHE A 290 3.68 11.50 -6.10
C PHE A 290 3.93 12.80 -6.87
N LYS A 291 3.91 13.96 -6.21
CA LYS A 291 4.16 15.27 -6.86
C LYS A 291 5.55 15.33 -7.50
N SER A 292 6.55 14.72 -6.87
CA SER A 292 7.92 14.64 -7.40
C SER A 292 8.03 13.72 -8.62
N CYS A 293 7.16 12.72 -8.74
CA CYS A 293 7.13 11.79 -9.87
C CYS A 293 6.30 12.30 -11.05
N LYS A 294 5.28 13.14 -10.81
CA LYS A 294 4.39 13.69 -11.84
C LYS A 294 5.11 14.31 -13.06
N PRO A 295 6.07 15.24 -12.93
CA PRO A 295 6.71 15.84 -14.12
C PRO A 295 7.49 14.83 -14.95
N VAL A 296 8.02 13.76 -14.34
CA VAL A 296 8.75 12.69 -15.04
C VAL A 296 7.78 11.74 -15.76
N TYR A 297 6.60 11.49 -15.17
CA TYR A 297 5.58 10.63 -15.75
C TYR A 297 4.96 11.20 -17.04
N TRP A 298 4.65 12.50 -17.06
CA TRP A 298 4.10 13.14 -18.27
C TRP A 298 5.10 13.16 -19.42
N VAL A 299 6.38 13.43 -19.13
CA VAL A 299 7.45 13.40 -20.13
C VAL A 299 7.67 11.99 -20.70
N ASP A 300 7.59 10.93 -19.87
CA ASP A 300 7.70 9.53 -20.36
C ASP A 300 6.47 9.10 -21.17
N LEU A 301 5.28 9.53 -20.78
CA LEU A 301 4.04 9.19 -21.48
C LEU A 301 3.94 9.90 -22.83
N GLU A 302 4.32 11.18 -22.88
CA GLU A 302 4.35 11.98 -24.11
C GLU A 302 5.45 11.49 -25.06
N GLY A 303 6.62 11.10 -24.54
CA GLY A 303 7.66 10.44 -25.32
C GLY A 303 7.23 9.08 -25.88
N ARG A 304 6.47 8.27 -25.12
CA ARG A 304 5.90 7.00 -25.60
C ARG A 304 4.78 7.18 -26.62
N GLN A 305 3.93 8.20 -26.45
CA GLN A 305 2.88 8.52 -27.43
C GLN A 305 3.48 9.04 -28.74
N ALA A 306 4.52 9.88 -28.67
CA ALA A 306 5.25 10.34 -29.87
C ALA A 306 5.89 9.17 -30.63
N LEU A 307 6.56 8.25 -29.93
CA LEU A 307 7.11 7.01 -30.52
C LEU A 307 6.05 6.08 -31.12
N GLN A 308 4.83 6.08 -30.56
CA GLN A 308 3.72 5.27 -31.05
C GLN A 308 3.03 5.90 -32.28
N ILE A 309 3.18 7.21 -32.48
CA ILE A 309 2.70 7.91 -33.68
C ILE A 309 3.70 7.73 -34.82
N ASP A 310 5.01 7.87 -34.56
CA ASP A 310 6.07 7.63 -35.57
C ASP A 310 6.06 6.19 -36.10
N SER A 311 5.71 5.20 -35.28
CA SER A 311 5.65 3.79 -35.70
C SER A 311 4.35 3.39 -36.44
N VAL A 312 3.32 4.24 -36.42
CA VAL A 312 2.10 4.04 -37.22
C VAL A 312 2.20 4.72 -38.59
N GLU A 313 3.02 5.76 -38.74
CA GLU A 313 3.28 6.40 -40.04
C GLU A 313 4.22 5.59 -40.95
N GLU A 314 5.01 4.64 -40.42
CA GLU A 314 5.88 3.78 -41.25
C GLU A 314 5.18 2.55 -41.89
N ASP A 315 3.93 2.23 -41.53
CA ASP A 315 3.23 1.01 -42.01
C ASP A 315 2.13 1.29 -43.08
N ASP A 316 1.92 2.55 -43.49
CA ASP A 316 0.96 2.93 -44.55
C ASP A 316 1.66 3.34 -45.87
N GLY A 317 2.74 2.66 -46.20
CA GLY A 317 3.56 2.87 -47.40
C GLY A 317 3.53 1.69 -48.37
N GLY A 318 2.35 1.18 -48.73
CA GLY A 318 2.23 -0.06 -49.53
C GLY A 318 1.09 -0.13 -50.55
N CYS A 319 1.35 0.36 -51.77
CA CYS A 319 0.87 -0.14 -53.06
C CYS A 319 -0.60 0.10 -53.52
N ILE A 320 -0.77 0.94 -54.55
CA ILE A 320 -1.76 0.69 -55.63
C ILE A 320 -1.08 0.95 -57.00
N ASP A 321 -1.10 -0.09 -57.84
CA ASP A 321 -0.65 -0.12 -59.23
C ASP A 321 -1.83 0.12 -60.22
N SER A 322 -1.45 0.65 -61.39
CA SER A 322 -2.03 0.50 -62.73
C SER A 322 -3.29 1.25 -63.20
N LYS A 323 -3.02 2.06 -64.24
CA LYS A 323 -3.77 2.18 -65.52
C LYS A 323 -5.20 2.76 -65.50
N ALA A 324 -5.31 4.05 -65.76
CA ALA A 324 -6.35 4.61 -66.63
C ALA A 324 -5.99 6.06 -67.05
N LEU A 325 -5.30 6.23 -68.18
CA LEU A 325 -5.27 7.53 -68.86
C LEU A 325 -5.05 7.32 -70.36
N HIS A 326 -6.07 6.74 -71.00
CA HIS A 326 -6.26 6.84 -72.45
C HIS A 326 -7.36 7.87 -72.72
N HIS A 327 -6.92 9.02 -73.21
CA HIS A 327 -7.48 9.75 -74.35
C HIS A 327 -8.83 10.49 -74.25
N LEU A 328 -8.74 11.74 -74.74
CA LEU A 328 -9.73 12.57 -75.44
C LEU A 328 -10.75 13.34 -74.61
N HIS A 329 -10.52 14.67 -74.50
CA HIS A 329 -11.18 15.69 -75.35
C HIS A 329 -10.65 17.09 -74.94
N SER A 330 -9.62 17.63 -75.59
CA SER A 330 -9.70 18.73 -76.57
C SER A 330 -10.59 19.93 -76.17
N THR A 331 -9.92 21.03 -75.81
CA THR A 331 -10.26 22.47 -75.99
C THR A 331 -9.07 23.23 -75.39
N THR A 332 -8.35 24.18 -75.99
CA THR A 332 -8.72 25.19 -77.00
C THR A 332 -7.43 25.86 -77.52
N CYS A 333 -7.35 26.04 -78.85
CA CYS A 333 -6.86 27.19 -79.64
C CYS A 333 -5.44 27.79 -79.47
N GLY A 334 -4.82 28.03 -80.63
CA GLY A 334 -3.79 29.06 -80.85
C GLY A 334 -2.43 28.50 -81.21
#